data_AF-A0A1F2SD53-F1
#
_entry.id   AF-A0A1F2SD53-F1
#
_cell.length_a   1.000
_cell.length_b   1.000
_cell.length_c   1.000
_cell.angle_alpha   90.00
_cell.angle_beta   90.00
_cell.angle_gamma   90.00
#
_symmetry.space_group_name_H-M   'P 1'
#
loop_
_entity.id
_entity.type
_entity.pdbx_description
1 polymer ?
#
loop_
_entity_poly.entity_id
_entity_poly.type
_entity_poly.pdbx_seq_one_letter_code
_entity_poly.pdbx_strand_id
1 'polypeptide(L)'
;MVMRFRFSKAKSESLRRNPRRGIGFEEVREIFAHPYYQDQRSDDPEQYRAIGWVKGRLFTLIFEIREDRLGEYYHLVTLWRATPQERKLYEANS
;
A
#
# COMPACT_ATOMS: atom_id res chain seq x y z
N MET A 1 -10.76 15.59 -3.10
CA MET A 1 -11.48 14.39 -2.60
C MET A 1 -10.60 13.70 -1.57
N VAL A 2 -11.16 13.21 -0.46
CA VAL A 2 -10.39 12.49 0.57
C VAL A 2 -10.34 11.01 0.20
N MET A 3 -9.14 10.45 0.02
CA MET A 3 -8.98 9.01 -0.21
C MET A 3 -9.45 8.21 1.01
N ARG A 4 -10.32 7.23 0.77
CA ARG A 4 -10.91 6.36 1.80
C ARG A 4 -10.18 5.03 1.86
N PHE A 5 -9.85 4.57 3.06
CA PHE A 5 -9.12 3.33 3.27
C PHE A 5 -9.89 2.39 4.18
N ARG A 6 -9.84 1.09 3.88
CA ARG A 6 -10.35 0.03 4.77
C ARG A 6 -9.36 -1.10 4.88
N PHE A 7 -9.23 -1.63 6.08
CA PHE A 7 -8.37 -2.78 6.36
C PHE A 7 -8.75 -3.40 7.69
N SER A 8 -8.30 -4.63 7.92
CA SER A 8 -8.43 -5.29 9.22
C SER A 8 -7.43 -4.69 10.22
N LYS A 9 -7.93 -4.19 11.36
CA LYS A 9 -7.07 -3.69 12.46
C LYS A 9 -6.14 -4.78 12.98
N ALA A 10 -6.67 -6.00 13.19
CA ALA A 10 -5.87 -7.14 13.64
C ALA A 10 -4.73 -7.47 12.65
N LYS A 11 -5.00 -7.37 11.33
CA LYS A 11 -3.97 -7.56 10.31
C LYS A 11 -2.92 -6.43 10.35
N SER A 12 -3.37 -5.18 10.52
CA SER A 12 -2.46 -4.04 10.67
C SER A 12 -1.50 -4.23 11.85
N GLU A 13 -2.02 -4.62 13.01
CA GLU A 13 -1.22 -4.88 14.20
C GLU A 13 -0.26 -6.06 14.01
N SER A 14 -0.70 -7.12 13.33
CA SER A 14 0.17 -8.26 12.99
C SER A 14 1.35 -7.84 12.09
N LEU A 15 1.08 -7.02 11.07
CA LEU A 15 2.13 -6.46 10.20
C LEU A 15 3.07 -5.55 10.99
N ARG A 16 2.55 -4.68 11.86
CA ARG A 16 3.38 -3.80 12.69
C ARG A 16 4.30 -4.59 13.63
N ARG A 17 3.81 -5.68 14.23
CA ARG A 17 4.60 -6.57 15.10
C ARG A 17 5.65 -7.39 14.35
N ASN A 18 5.49 -7.60 13.04
CA ASN A 18 6.45 -8.34 12.24
C ASN A 18 7.70 -7.46 11.95
N PRO A 19 8.90 -7.81 12.46
CA PRO A 19 10.10 -6.98 12.30
C PRO A 19 10.53 -6.74 10.84
N ARG A 20 10.18 -7.66 9.93
CA ARG A 20 10.45 -7.53 8.49
C ARG A 20 9.57 -6.48 7.82
N ARG A 21 8.42 -6.15 8.42
CA ARG A 21 7.47 -5.14 7.93
C ARG A 21 7.62 -3.86 8.75
N GLY A 22 7.39 -3.94 10.07
CA GLY A 22 7.67 -2.90 11.05
C GLY A 22 6.73 -1.70 11.05
N ILE A 23 5.68 -1.72 10.23
CA ILE A 23 4.61 -0.72 10.19
C ILE A 23 3.26 -1.39 9.95
N GLY A 24 2.17 -0.70 10.29
CA GLY A 24 0.82 -1.09 9.96
C GLY A 24 0.25 -0.35 8.76
N PHE A 25 -1.03 -0.61 8.50
CA PHE A 25 -1.81 0.01 7.44
C PHE A 25 -2.14 1.48 7.73
N GLU A 26 -2.16 1.92 8.98
CA GLU A 26 -2.34 3.32 9.33
C GLU A 26 -1.20 4.17 8.78
N GLU A 27 0.04 3.71 8.95
CA GLU A 27 1.25 4.41 8.53
C GLU A 27 1.45 4.36 7.01
N VAL A 28 1.19 3.20 6.37
CA VAL A 28 1.48 3.01 4.94
C VAL A 28 0.63 3.86 4.00
N ARG A 29 -0.46 4.46 4.51
CA ARG A 29 -1.28 5.42 3.77
C ARG A 29 -0.50 6.65 3.31
N GLU A 30 0.63 6.95 3.95
CA GLU A 30 1.55 8.02 3.56
C GLU A 30 2.06 7.86 2.12
N ILE A 31 2.08 6.64 1.56
CA ILE A 31 2.43 6.41 0.14
C ILE A 31 1.62 7.33 -0.78
N PHE A 32 0.32 7.49 -0.51
CA PHE A 32 -0.59 8.28 -1.36
C PHE A 32 -0.50 9.80 -1.12
N ALA A 33 0.34 10.25 -0.19
CA ALA A 33 0.60 11.67 0.07
C ALA A 33 1.80 12.21 -0.72
N HIS A 34 2.56 11.34 -1.39
CA HIS A 34 3.77 11.66 -2.14
C HIS A 34 3.69 11.04 -3.55
N PRO A 35 4.59 11.40 -4.49
CA PRO A 35 4.73 10.66 -5.74
C PRO A 35 4.99 9.17 -5.48
N TYR A 36 4.21 8.32 -6.14
CA TYR A 36 4.24 6.87 -5.98
C TYR A 36 4.11 6.18 -7.33
N TYR A 37 4.79 5.05 -7.46
CA TYR A 37 4.60 4.16 -8.60
C TYR A 37 3.38 3.27 -8.36
N GLN A 38 2.56 3.06 -9.38
CA GLN A 38 1.41 2.15 -9.33
C GLN A 38 1.36 1.24 -10.56
N ASP A 39 1.11 -0.04 -10.35
CA ASP A 39 0.71 -0.96 -11.41
C ASP A 39 -0.41 -1.91 -10.97
N GLN A 40 -1.06 -2.51 -11.96
CA GLN A 40 -1.96 -3.64 -11.74
C GLN A 40 -1.10 -4.89 -11.52
N ARG A 41 -1.30 -5.55 -10.39
CA ARG A 41 -0.59 -6.76 -9.98
C ARG A 41 -1.32 -8.04 -10.39
N SER A 42 -2.65 -8.03 -10.28
CA SER A 42 -3.52 -9.16 -10.54
C SER A 42 -4.85 -8.64 -11.09
N ASP A 43 -5.47 -9.41 -11.98
CA ASP A 43 -6.78 -9.13 -12.58
C ASP A 43 -7.92 -9.90 -11.89
N ASP A 44 -7.67 -11.10 -11.35
CA ASP A 44 -8.66 -11.86 -10.58
C ASP A 44 -8.09 -12.45 -9.26
N PRO A 45 -8.45 -11.91 -8.07
CA PRO A 45 -9.16 -10.65 -7.88
C PRO A 45 -8.30 -9.46 -8.35
N GLU A 46 -8.95 -8.38 -8.76
CA GLU A 46 -8.25 -7.17 -9.20
C GLU A 46 -7.45 -6.55 -8.04
N GLN A 47 -6.12 -6.57 -8.17
CA GLN A 47 -5.19 -6.06 -7.17
C GLN A 47 -4.22 -5.09 -7.80
N TYR A 48 -3.97 -4.01 -7.08
CA TYR A 48 -3.01 -2.98 -7.42
C TYR A 48 -1.83 -3.04 -6.46
N ARG A 49 -0.66 -2.68 -6.98
CA ARG A 49 0.53 -2.46 -6.19
C ARG A 49 0.89 -0.98 -6.26
N ALA A 50 1.12 -0.38 -5.10
CA ALA A 50 1.73 0.94 -4.97
C ALA A 50 3.10 0.83 -4.32
N ILE A 51 4.07 1.59 -4.81
CA ILE A 51 5.41 1.72 -4.21
C ILE A 51 5.65 3.20 -3.90
N GLY A 52 5.97 3.53 -2.65
CA GLY A 52 6.20 4.92 -2.25
C GLY A 52 6.82 5.08 -0.88
N TRP A 53 7.09 6.33 -0.52
CA TRP A 53 7.77 6.69 0.72
C TRP A 53 6.82 6.71 1.92
N VAL A 54 7.32 6.17 3.03
CA VAL A 54 6.68 6.23 4.36
C VAL A 54 7.79 6.47 5.38
N LYS A 55 7.76 7.61 6.07
CA LYS A 55 8.76 7.97 7.10
C LYS A 55 10.21 7.79 6.65
N GLY A 56 10.54 8.21 5.42
CA GLY A 56 11.89 8.13 4.86
C GLY A 56 12.35 6.73 4.43
N ARG A 57 11.43 5.76 4.31
CA ARG A 57 11.70 4.42 3.78
C ARG A 57 10.71 4.07 2.68
N LEU A 58 11.16 3.30 1.68
CA LEU A 58 10.32 2.89 0.57
C LEU A 58 9.55 1.60 0.92
N PHE A 59 8.25 1.61 0.70
CA PHE A 59 7.36 0.48 0.95
C PHE A 59 6.57 0.13 -0.30
N THR A 60 6.26 -1.15 -0.42
CA THR A 60 5.30 -1.70 -1.37
C THR A 60 4.03 -2.05 -0.63
N LEU A 61 2.89 -1.65 -1.18
CA LEU A 61 1.54 -1.89 -0.67
C LEU A 61 0.72 -2.59 -1.75
N ILE A 62 0.02 -3.65 -1.37
CA ILE A 62 -1.02 -4.27 -2.20
C ILE A 62 -2.38 -3.85 -1.69
N PHE A 63 -3.22 -3.39 -2.60
CA PHE A 63 -4.59 -2.95 -2.29
C PHE A 63 -5.54 -3.29 -3.43
N GLU A 64 -6.82 -3.24 -3.13
CA GLU A 64 -7.91 -3.43 -4.09
C GLU A 64 -8.77 -2.17 -4.07
N ILE A 65 -9.29 -1.77 -5.22
CA ILE A 65 -10.29 -0.70 -5.32
C ILE A 65 -11.65 -1.36 -5.18
N ARG A 66 -12.41 -0.98 -4.16
CA ARG A 66 -13.74 -1.54 -3.88
C ARG A 66 -14.73 -0.40 -3.66
N GLU A 67 -16.01 -0.67 -3.79
CA GLU A 67 -17.08 0.32 -3.59
C GLU A 67 -17.99 -0.07 -2.42
N ASP A 68 -18.51 0.93 -1.70
CA ASP A 68 -19.63 0.77 -0.79
C ASP A 68 -20.66 1.89 -0.99
N ARG A 69 -21.68 1.96 -0.12
CA ARG A 69 -22.73 3.00 -0.20
C ARG A 69 -22.22 4.45 -0.14
N LEU A 70 -20.97 4.67 0.24
CA LEU A 70 -20.35 5.99 0.31
C LEU A 70 -19.38 6.23 -0.87
N GLY A 71 -19.27 5.28 -1.81
CA GLY A 71 -18.39 5.30 -2.98
C GLY A 71 -17.13 4.46 -2.82
N GLU A 72 -16.13 4.71 -3.67
CA GLU A 72 -14.88 3.96 -3.74
C GLU A 72 -14.02 4.09 -2.47
N TYR A 73 -13.33 3.01 -2.14
CA TYR A 73 -12.33 2.94 -1.10
C TYR A 73 -11.23 1.94 -1.44
N TYR A 74 -10.03 2.18 -0.91
CA TYR A 74 -8.90 1.29 -1.08
C TYR A 74 -8.90 0.26 0.06
N HIS A 75 -9.11 -1.00 -0.29
CA HIS A 75 -8.99 -2.12 0.63
C HIS A 75 -7.52 -2.55 0.74
N LEU A 76 -6.86 -2.25 1.86
CA LEU A 76 -5.44 -2.56 2.01
C LEU A 76 -5.24 -4.03 2.38
N VAL A 77 -4.51 -4.75 1.53
CA VAL A 77 -4.34 -6.21 1.61
C VAL A 77 -3.07 -6.55 2.38
N THR A 78 -1.91 -6.00 2.02
CA THR A 78 -0.62 -6.32 2.66
C THR A 78 0.44 -5.28 2.29
N LEU A 79 1.54 -5.23 3.03
CA LEU A 79 2.65 -4.32 2.75
C LEU A 79 4.00 -4.97 3.05
N TRP A 80 5.08 -4.41 2.49
CA TRP A 80 6.47 -4.72 2.83
C TRP A 80 7.43 -3.59 2.52
N ARG A 81 8.63 -3.63 3.12
CA ARG A 81 9.73 -2.76 2.69
C ARG A 81 10.10 -3.10 1.25
N ALA A 82 10.16 -2.10 0.39
CA ALA A 82 10.44 -2.31 -1.02
C ALA A 82 11.76 -3.08 -1.20
N THR A 83 11.72 -4.12 -2.03
CA THR A 83 12.90 -4.87 -2.46
C THR A 83 13.80 -4.00 -3.34
N PRO A 84 15.07 -4.38 -3.57
CA PRO A 84 15.93 -3.65 -4.50
C PRO A 84 15.33 -3.50 -5.91
N GLN A 85 14.61 -4.49 -6.40
CA GLN A 85 13.93 -4.46 -7.70
C GLN A 85 12.77 -3.47 -7.70
N GLU A 86 11.95 -3.48 -6.66
CA GLU A 86 10.83 -2.53 -6.49
C GLU A 86 11.32 -1.09 -6.30
N ARG A 87 12.46 -0.89 -5.64
CA ARG A 87 13.11 0.41 -5.56
C ARG A 87 13.52 0.92 -6.93
N LYS A 88 14.17 0.10 -7.75
CA LYS A 88 14.51 0.47 -9.13
C LYS A 88 13.27 0.79 -9.96
N LEU A 89 12.19 0.04 -9.75
CA LEU A 89 10.92 0.27 -10.44
C LEU A 89 10.32 1.63 -10.08
N TYR A 90 10.33 1.99 -8.79
CA TYR A 90 9.95 3.32 -8.31
C TYR A 90 10.84 4.40 -8.93
N GLU A 91 12.16 4.31 -8.77
CA GLU A 91 13.11 5.31 -9.25
C GLU A 91 13.04 5.58 -10.76
N ALA A 92 12.60 4.60 -11.55
CA ALA A 92 12.43 4.74 -12.99
C ALA A 92 11.06 5.29 -13.41
N ASN A 93 10.03 5.28 -12.55
CA ASN A 93 8.62 5.50 -12.94
C ASN A 93 7.76 6.33 -11.96
N SER A 94 8.33 6.87 -10.88
CA SER A 94 7.59 7.64 -9.85
C SER A 94 7.86 9.14 -9.90
#